data_AF-A0A845C467-F1
#
_entry.id   AF-A0A845C467-F1
#
_cell.length_a   1.000
_cell.length_b   1.000
_cell.length_c   1.000
_cell.angle_alpha   90.00
_cell.angle_beta   90.00
_cell.angle_gamma   90.00
#
_symmetry.space_group_name_H-M   'P 1'
#
loop_
_entity.id
_entity.type
_entity.pdbx_description
1 polymer ?
#
loop_
_entity_poly.entity_id
_entity_poly.type
_entity_poly.pdbx_seq_one_letter_code
_entity_poly.pdbx_strand_id
1 'polypeptide(L)'
;MIIASGQPGRPTVWHDVDLSPKERGQLYGHAACSPRRPFVAGEWVSLEFTFTIGKTELGPGGRLALAWSWPLDWTDLQFEDPGGDGFTTVVTRPTHGRAPVAEIGLRYFRQGPFDPWQHHLELTVLRDRLAEGDQRTLPCVNIRYGGRGWRATSFRLS
;
A
#
# COMPACT_ATOMS: atom_id res chain seq x y z
N MET A 1 16.67 10.94 -3.79
CA MET A 1 16.57 10.75 -5.26
C MET A 1 16.04 9.36 -5.49
N ILE A 2 14.79 9.21 -5.93
CA ILE A 2 14.23 7.91 -6.27
C ILE A 2 14.79 7.55 -7.65
N ILE A 3 15.77 6.64 -7.70
CA ILE A 3 16.20 6.01 -8.95
C ILE A 3 15.40 4.72 -9.05
N ALA A 4 14.28 4.76 -9.78
CA ALA A 4 13.48 3.59 -10.08
C ALA A 4 13.87 3.07 -11.47
N SER A 5 14.32 1.82 -11.57
CA SER A 5 14.36 1.11 -12.86
C SER A 5 13.26 0.07 -12.88
N GLY A 6 12.15 0.36 -13.54
CA GLY A 6 11.17 -0.65 -13.94
C GLY A 6 11.62 -1.31 -15.24
N GLN A 7 11.65 -2.64 -15.30
CA GLN A 7 11.78 -3.33 -16.58
C GLN A 7 10.39 -3.36 -17.27
N PRO A 8 10.28 -2.97 -18.55
CA PRO A 8 9.04 -3.12 -19.30
C PRO A 8 8.52 -4.56 -19.23
N GLY A 9 7.22 -4.73 -18.95
CA GLY A 9 6.56 -6.04 -18.95
C GLY A 9 6.70 -6.87 -17.66
N ARG A 10 7.38 -6.37 -16.62
CA ARG A 10 7.35 -6.99 -15.29
C ARG A 10 6.58 -6.12 -14.30
N PRO A 11 5.66 -6.69 -13.49
CA PRO A 11 4.88 -5.93 -12.51
C PRO A 11 5.70 -5.53 -11.28
N THR A 12 7.03 -5.44 -11.39
CA THR A 12 7.92 -5.27 -10.25
C THR A 12 9.06 -4.32 -10.58
N VAL A 13 9.11 -3.22 -9.82
CA VAL A 13 10.22 -2.28 -9.80
C VAL A 13 11.05 -2.56 -8.57
N TRP A 14 12.36 -2.67 -8.74
CA TRP A 14 13.28 -2.80 -7.63
C TRP A 14 14.15 -1.55 -7.55
N HIS A 15 14.24 -0.97 -6.36
CA HIS A 15 15.38 -0.14 -5.99
C HIS A 15 16.57 -1.03 -5.64
N ASP A 16 17.79 -0.53 -5.80
CA ASP A 16 19.04 -1.27 -5.56
C ASP A 16 19.07 -2.58 -6.34
N VAL A 17 19.17 -2.44 -7.67
CA VAL A 17 19.18 -3.55 -8.64
C VAL A 17 20.28 -4.57 -8.36
N ASP A 18 21.38 -4.12 -7.73
CA ASP A 18 22.53 -4.95 -7.36
C ASP A 18 22.23 -5.90 -6.20
N LEU A 19 21.19 -5.64 -5.41
CA LEU A 19 20.79 -6.52 -4.32
C LEU A 19 19.96 -7.69 -4.83
N SER A 20 20.16 -8.88 -4.27
CA SER A 20 19.25 -10.00 -4.51
C SER A 20 17.87 -9.73 -3.90
N PRO A 21 16.80 -10.42 -4.38
CA PRO A 21 15.48 -10.31 -3.77
C PRO A 21 15.48 -10.61 -2.26
N LYS A 22 16.33 -11.55 -1.81
CA LYS A 22 16.48 -11.89 -0.39
C LYS A 22 17.09 -10.74 0.40
N GLU A 23 18.16 -10.14 -0.10
CA GLU A 23 18.82 -9.01 0.56
C GLU A 23 17.90 -7.78 0.61
N ARG A 24 17.19 -7.47 -0.49
CA ARG A 24 16.18 -6.40 -0.48
C ARG A 24 15.07 -6.66 0.53
N GLY A 25 14.57 -7.89 0.61
CA GLY A 25 13.56 -8.28 1.59
C GLY A 25 14.05 -8.12 3.03
N GLN A 26 15.32 -8.40 3.30
CA GLN A 26 15.93 -8.22 4.63
C GLN A 26 16.17 -6.75 4.96
N LEU A 27 16.59 -5.94 4.00
CA LEU A 27 16.90 -4.52 4.22
C LEU A 27 15.64 -3.66 4.26
N TYR A 28 14.77 -3.76 3.27
CA TYR A 28 13.63 -2.87 3.11
C TYR A 28 12.29 -3.48 3.51
N GLY A 29 12.25 -4.79 3.69
CA GLY A 29 11.04 -5.50 4.04
C GLY A 29 10.27 -6.04 2.83
N HIS A 30 9.01 -6.41 3.06
CA HIS A 30 8.15 -7.00 2.03
C HIS A 30 6.67 -6.69 2.27
N ALA A 31 5.88 -6.79 1.19
CA ALA A 31 4.44 -6.63 1.25
C ALA A 31 3.70 -7.91 0.83
N ALA A 32 2.57 -8.18 1.46
CA ALA A 32 1.66 -9.25 1.09
C ALA A 32 0.24 -8.69 0.91
N CYS A 33 -0.43 -9.09 -0.16
CA CYS A 33 -1.85 -8.78 -0.40
C CYS A 33 -2.71 -10.01 -0.13
N SER A 34 -3.91 -9.83 0.41
CA SER A 34 -4.94 -10.86 0.62
C SER A 34 -6.34 -10.30 0.32
N PRO A 35 -7.27 -11.06 -0.29
CA PRO A 35 -7.06 -12.39 -0.84
C PRO A 35 -6.24 -12.37 -2.14
N ARG A 36 -5.43 -13.40 -2.36
CA ARG A 36 -4.71 -13.60 -3.63
C ARG A 36 -5.55 -14.43 -4.57
N ARG A 37 -6.43 -13.78 -5.32
CA ARG A 37 -7.22 -14.41 -6.38
C ARG A 37 -7.42 -13.45 -7.56
N PRO A 38 -7.74 -13.98 -8.75
CA PRO A 38 -8.29 -13.15 -9.82
C PRO A 38 -9.58 -12.45 -9.35
N PHE A 39 -9.79 -11.23 -9.86
CA PHE A 39 -11.00 -10.47 -9.65
C PHE A 39 -11.80 -10.33 -10.94
N VAL A 40 -13.13 -10.41 -10.84
CA VAL A 40 -14.08 -10.10 -11.91
C VAL A 40 -14.11 -8.59 -12.10
N ALA A 41 -14.05 -8.15 -13.35
CA ALA A 41 -14.05 -6.74 -13.69
C ALA A 41 -15.28 -6.02 -13.11
N GLY A 42 -15.06 -4.91 -12.40
CA GLY A 42 -16.11 -4.14 -11.74
C GLY A 42 -16.69 -4.76 -10.46
N GLU A 43 -16.18 -5.91 -9.99
CA GLU A 43 -16.62 -6.49 -8.72
C GLU A 43 -16.17 -5.63 -7.53
N TRP A 44 -16.93 -5.68 -6.44
CA TRP A 44 -16.56 -5.03 -5.19
C TRP A 44 -15.75 -5.98 -4.32
N VAL A 45 -14.56 -5.54 -3.88
CA VAL A 45 -13.62 -6.38 -3.13
C VAL A 45 -13.16 -5.71 -1.84
N SER A 46 -12.62 -6.53 -0.94
CA SER A 46 -11.85 -6.06 0.22
C SER A 46 -10.46 -6.64 0.11
N LEU A 47 -9.45 -5.77 0.22
CA LEU A 47 -8.05 -6.19 0.17
C LEU A 47 -7.37 -5.85 1.50
N GLU A 48 -6.42 -6.68 1.89
CA GLU A 48 -5.54 -6.39 3.01
C GLU A 48 -4.11 -6.44 2.50
N PHE A 49 -3.37 -5.35 2.70
CA PHE A 49 -1.96 -5.25 2.36
C PHE A 49 -1.16 -5.19 3.65
N THR A 50 -0.42 -6.25 3.96
CA THR A 50 0.48 -6.28 5.11
C THR A 50 1.88 -5.93 4.65
N PHE A 51 2.47 -4.90 5.26
CA PHE A 51 3.86 -4.48 5.08
C PHE A 51 4.67 -4.92 6.30
N THR A 52 5.72 -5.69 6.07
CA THR A 52 6.72 -6.04 7.10
C THR A 52 7.96 -5.21 6.86
N ILE A 53 8.42 -4.46 7.85
CA ILE A 53 9.59 -3.59 7.74
C ILE A 53 10.88 -4.40 7.92
N GLY A 54 11.85 -4.16 7.04
CA GLY A 54 13.20 -4.75 7.13
C GLY A 54 14.11 -3.99 8.08
N LYS A 55 15.42 -4.22 7.98
CA LYS A 55 16.45 -3.56 8.81
C LYS A 55 16.48 -2.03 8.69
N THR A 56 16.05 -1.51 7.55
CA THR A 56 15.98 -0.07 7.29
C THR A 56 14.73 0.49 7.95
N GLU A 57 14.90 1.11 9.11
CA GLU A 57 13.82 1.77 9.84
C GLU A 57 13.25 2.98 9.07
N LEU A 58 11.96 3.26 9.27
CA LEU A 58 11.31 4.47 8.75
C LEU A 58 10.99 5.42 9.91
N GLY A 59 11.74 6.52 10.02
CA GLY A 59 11.46 7.60 10.96
C GLY A 59 10.42 8.61 10.44
N PRO A 60 10.18 9.71 11.17
CA PRO A 60 9.22 10.74 10.76
C PRO A 60 9.55 11.32 9.38
N GLY A 61 8.53 11.44 8.53
CA GLY A 61 8.65 11.82 7.12
C GLY A 61 8.97 10.66 6.17
N GLY A 62 9.35 9.48 6.69
CA GLY A 62 9.50 8.26 5.92
C GLY A 62 8.17 7.81 5.31
N ARG A 63 8.22 7.26 4.09
CA ARG A 63 7.02 6.96 3.30
C ARG A 63 7.03 5.57 2.70
N LEU A 64 5.84 4.98 2.64
CA LEU A 64 5.53 3.79 1.85
C LEU A 64 4.43 4.13 0.85
N ALA A 65 4.50 3.55 -0.34
CA ALA A 65 3.49 3.74 -1.37
C ALA A 65 3.00 2.39 -1.90
N LEU A 66 1.67 2.22 -1.93
CA LEU A 66 1.00 1.18 -2.70
C LEU A 66 0.51 1.80 -4.00
N ALA A 67 1.11 1.42 -5.13
CA ALA A 67 0.83 2.03 -6.42
C ALA A 67 0.31 1.02 -7.45
N TRP A 68 -0.57 1.48 -8.34
CA TRP A 68 -1.12 0.68 -9.45
C TRP A 68 -1.17 1.49 -10.74
N SER A 69 -1.07 0.78 -11.86
CA SER A 69 -0.92 1.38 -13.18
C SER A 69 -2.22 1.98 -13.70
N TRP A 70 -2.12 3.11 -14.39
CA TRP A 70 -3.14 3.53 -15.34
C TRP A 70 -3.14 2.57 -16.56
N PRO A 71 -4.28 2.26 -17.22
CA PRO A 71 -5.63 2.78 -17.05
C PRO A 71 -6.53 1.95 -16.11
N LEU A 72 -5.99 1.33 -15.06
CA LEU A 72 -6.83 0.54 -14.14
C LEU A 72 -7.74 1.47 -13.32
N ASP A 73 -9.00 1.53 -13.70
CA ASP A 73 -10.10 2.38 -13.19
C ASP A 73 -10.70 1.86 -11.86
N TRP A 74 -9.85 1.60 -10.87
CA TRP A 74 -10.35 1.28 -9.53
C TRP A 74 -11.11 2.47 -8.93
N THR A 75 -12.13 2.21 -8.12
CA THR A 75 -12.84 3.29 -7.39
C THR A 75 -11.85 4.08 -6.50
N ASP A 76 -12.05 5.38 -6.38
CA ASP A 76 -11.22 6.22 -5.53
C ASP A 76 -11.27 5.77 -4.07
N LEU A 77 -10.13 5.90 -3.39
CA LEU A 77 -10.04 5.68 -1.95
C LEU A 77 -10.40 6.97 -1.22
N GLN A 78 -11.03 6.82 -0.06
CA GLN A 78 -11.35 7.93 0.85
C GLN A 78 -11.19 7.49 2.31
N PHE A 79 -11.10 8.45 3.23
CA PHE A 79 -10.74 8.22 4.63
C PHE A 79 -11.74 8.82 5.64
N GLU A 80 -12.89 9.29 5.17
CA GLU A 80 -13.79 10.19 5.91
C GLU A 80 -15.15 9.56 6.20
N ASP A 81 -15.69 8.77 5.27
CA ASP A 81 -17.01 8.14 5.39
C ASP A 81 -16.88 6.61 5.51
N PRO A 82 -16.98 6.04 6.74
CA PRO A 82 -16.90 4.60 6.95
C PRO A 82 -17.93 3.77 6.17
N GLY A 83 -19.09 4.35 5.84
CA GLY A 83 -20.14 3.70 5.05
C GLY A 83 -20.00 3.91 3.54
N GLY A 84 -19.10 4.79 3.12
CA GLY A 84 -18.86 5.12 1.73
C GLY A 84 -18.02 4.08 0.99
N ASP A 85 -18.12 4.08 -0.34
CA ASP A 85 -17.25 3.28 -1.18
C ASP A 85 -15.78 3.70 -1.02
N GLY A 86 -14.86 2.75 -1.18
CA GLY A 86 -13.42 3.04 -1.11
C GLY A 86 -12.91 3.47 0.27
N PHE A 87 -13.74 3.39 1.32
CA PHE A 87 -13.31 3.74 2.68
C PHE A 87 -12.09 2.91 3.10
N THR A 88 -11.00 3.58 3.43
CA THR A 88 -9.71 2.96 3.71
C THR A 88 -9.20 3.39 5.08
N THR A 89 -8.58 2.46 5.81
CA THR A 89 -7.97 2.72 7.11
C THR A 89 -6.62 2.03 7.23
N VAL A 90 -5.75 2.50 8.11
CA VAL A 90 -4.49 1.84 8.47
C VAL A 90 -4.62 1.25 9.87
N VAL A 91 -4.27 -0.03 10.04
CA VAL A 91 -4.25 -0.69 11.35
C VAL A 91 -2.85 -1.18 11.66
N THR A 92 -2.13 -0.38 12.43
CA THR A 92 -0.84 -0.83 12.92
C THR A 92 -1.00 -1.93 13.99
N ARG A 93 -0.33 -3.06 13.79
CA ARG A 93 -0.14 -4.08 14.83
C ARG A 93 1.29 -3.96 15.39
N PRO A 94 1.48 -3.79 16.70
CA PRO A 94 2.82 -3.81 17.28
C PRO A 94 3.41 -5.22 17.20
N THR A 95 4.71 -5.31 16.91
CA THR A 95 5.45 -6.56 17.04
C THR A 95 6.25 -6.47 18.35
N HIS A 96 6.21 -7.52 19.18
CA HIS A 96 6.92 -7.59 20.46
C HIS A 96 6.54 -6.59 21.56
N GLY A 97 5.26 -6.56 21.98
CA GLY A 97 4.87 -6.11 23.33
C GLY A 97 5.21 -4.65 23.71
N ARG A 98 5.57 -3.80 22.75
CA ARG A 98 5.98 -2.40 22.99
C ARG A 98 5.01 -1.44 22.29
N ALA A 99 4.59 -0.41 23.02
CA ALA A 99 3.99 0.82 22.50
C ALA A 99 5.03 1.96 22.63
N PRO A 100 5.02 3.00 21.76
CA PRO A 100 3.97 3.36 20.82
C PRO A 100 4.24 2.90 19.38
N VAL A 101 3.12 2.64 18.75
CA VAL A 101 2.90 2.43 17.34
C VAL A 101 3.09 3.76 16.62
N ALA A 102 3.96 3.81 15.60
CA ALA A 102 4.15 5.02 14.80
C ALA A 102 2.81 5.61 14.33
N GLU A 103 2.67 6.93 14.45
CA GLU A 103 1.52 7.65 13.94
C GLU A 103 1.62 7.69 12.41
N ILE A 104 0.63 7.18 11.69
CA ILE A 104 0.65 7.06 10.23
C ILE A 104 -0.41 7.96 9.61
N GLY A 105 0.02 8.86 8.73
CA GLY A 105 -0.85 9.64 7.85
C GLY A 105 -1.11 8.89 6.55
N LEU A 106 -2.34 8.99 6.05
CA LEU A 106 -2.75 8.42 4.77
C LEU A 106 -3.03 9.54 3.75
N ARG A 107 -2.63 9.31 2.50
CA ARG A 107 -3.01 10.16 1.39
C ARG A 107 -3.21 9.34 0.12
N TYR A 108 -4.33 9.53 -0.54
CA TYR A 108 -4.59 8.92 -1.84
C TYR A 108 -4.32 9.93 -2.97
N PHE A 109 -3.72 9.44 -4.04
CA PHE A 109 -3.49 10.18 -5.26
C PHE A 109 -4.13 9.46 -6.43
N ARG A 110 -5.10 10.11 -7.04
CA ARG A 110 -5.65 9.68 -8.33
C ARG A 110 -4.63 9.83 -9.46
N GLN A 111 -3.78 10.85 -9.42
CA GLN A 111 -2.70 11.04 -10.40
C GLN A 111 -1.44 11.53 -9.70
N GLY A 112 -0.53 10.59 -9.47
CA GLY A 112 0.73 10.78 -8.78
C GLY A 112 1.93 10.83 -9.72
N PRO A 113 3.13 11.01 -9.15
CA PRO A 113 4.36 11.19 -9.92
C PRO A 113 4.99 9.88 -10.40
N PHE A 114 4.48 8.71 -10.00
CA PHE A 114 5.03 7.43 -10.39
C PHE A 114 4.49 7.02 -11.76
N ASP A 115 5.36 6.94 -12.77
CA ASP A 115 4.98 6.50 -14.11
C ASP A 115 5.46 5.05 -14.34
N PRO A 116 4.62 4.11 -14.81
CA PRO A 116 3.18 4.21 -15.14
C PRO A 116 2.20 4.06 -13.95
N TRP A 117 2.67 3.95 -12.71
CA TRP A 117 1.85 3.71 -11.51
C TRP A 117 1.25 4.97 -10.89
N GLN A 118 0.53 5.75 -11.69
CA GLN A 118 0.10 7.09 -11.30
C GLN A 118 -0.87 7.06 -10.11
N HIS A 119 -1.69 6.02 -9.99
CA HIS A 119 -2.55 5.85 -8.83
C HIS A 119 -1.75 5.29 -7.65
N HIS A 120 -1.81 5.93 -6.49
CA HIS A 120 -1.19 5.37 -5.30
C HIS A 120 -1.79 5.83 -3.97
N LEU A 121 -1.70 4.95 -2.97
CA LEU A 121 -1.92 5.25 -1.56
C LEU A 121 -0.56 5.44 -0.89
N GLU A 122 -0.31 6.64 -0.38
CA GLU A 122 0.88 7.01 0.38
C GLU A 122 0.61 6.89 1.89
N LEU A 123 1.55 6.27 2.59
CA LEU A 123 1.59 6.17 4.03
C LEU A 123 2.81 6.91 4.53
N THR A 124 2.60 7.92 5.36
CA THR A 124 3.68 8.74 5.91
C THR A 124 3.78 8.52 7.41
N VAL A 125 4.98 8.23 7.90
CA VAL A 125 5.26 8.21 9.33
C VAL A 125 5.24 9.66 9.82
N LEU A 126 4.27 10.02 10.65
CA LEU A 126 4.10 11.36 11.21
C LEU A 126 4.92 11.52 12.49
N ARG A 127 4.91 10.49 13.35
CA ARG A 127 5.63 10.45 14.63
C ARG A 127 6.21 9.07 14.91
N ASP A 128 7.23 9.04 15.76
CA ASP A 128 8.02 7.86 16.10
C ASP A 128 8.68 7.21 14.87
N ARG A 129 8.81 5.88 14.87
CA ARG A 129 9.46 5.12 13.80
C ARG A 129 8.82 3.76 13.62
N LEU A 130 9.00 3.21 12.42
CA LEU A 130 8.77 1.80 12.12
C LEU A 130 10.11 1.06 12.15
N ALA A 131 10.24 0.07 13.02
CA ALA A 131 11.49 -0.66 13.25
C ALA A 131 11.49 -2.03 12.53
N GLU A 132 12.67 -2.67 12.47
CA GLU A 132 12.79 -4.01 11.89
C GLU A 132 11.81 -5.00 12.54
N GLY A 133 11.12 -5.76 11.69
CA GLY A 133 10.16 -6.78 12.12
C GLY A 133 8.78 -6.23 12.50
N ASP A 134 8.59 -4.90 12.58
CA ASP A 134 7.25 -4.34 12.72
C ASP A 134 6.37 -4.77 11.53
N GLN A 135 5.27 -5.47 11.84
CA GLN A 135 4.23 -5.78 10.88
C GLN A 135 3.15 -4.69 10.91
N ARG A 136 2.97 -3.99 9.80
CA ARG A 136 1.86 -3.05 9.62
C ARG A 136 0.86 -3.65 8.66
N THR A 137 -0.28 -4.05 9.19
CA THR A 137 -1.40 -4.48 8.37
C THR A 137 -2.15 -3.24 7.90
N LEU A 138 -2.12 -2.93 6.62
CA LEU A 138 -3.07 -1.99 6.04
C LEU A 138 -4.29 -2.80 5.60
N PRO A 139 -5.40 -2.80 6.36
CA PRO A 139 -6.66 -3.18 5.77
C PRO A 139 -7.05 -2.09 4.76
N CYS A 140 -6.61 -2.24 3.51
CA CYS A 140 -7.06 -1.39 2.43
C CYS A 140 -8.48 -1.81 2.06
N VAL A 141 -9.42 -1.10 2.67
CA VAL A 141 -10.85 -1.27 2.47
C VAL A 141 -11.43 -2.43 3.27
N ASN A 142 -11.74 -2.10 4.51
CA ASN A 142 -12.40 -2.97 5.45
C ASN A 142 -13.92 -2.85 5.29
N ILE A 143 -14.55 -3.80 4.60
CA ILE A 143 -16.03 -3.90 4.49
C ILE A 143 -16.75 -4.02 5.83
N ARG A 144 -16.03 -4.22 6.95
CA ARG A 144 -16.64 -4.26 8.29
C ARG A 144 -17.30 -2.93 8.69
N TYR A 145 -17.01 -1.83 8.00
CA TYR A 145 -17.64 -0.52 8.26
C TYR A 145 -18.93 -0.27 7.47
N GLY A 146 -19.37 -1.22 6.63
CA GLY A 146 -20.68 -1.17 5.96
C GLY A 146 -20.67 -0.62 4.53
N GLY A 147 -19.56 -0.06 4.06
CA GLY A 147 -19.37 0.31 2.65
C GLY A 147 -19.20 -0.90 1.72
N ARG A 148 -19.38 -0.70 0.40
CA ARG A 148 -19.34 -1.79 -0.60
C ARG A 148 -17.95 -2.38 -0.81
N GLY A 149 -16.90 -1.61 -0.52
CA GLY A 149 -15.52 -2.02 -0.70
C GLY A 149 -14.79 -1.20 -1.75
N TRP A 150 -13.74 -1.81 -2.34
CA TRP A 150 -12.97 -1.24 -3.44
C TRP A 150 -13.44 -1.87 -4.74
N ARG A 151 -13.87 -1.09 -5.72
CA ARG A 151 -14.32 -1.65 -6.99
C ARG A 151 -13.12 -1.98 -7.87
N ALA A 152 -13.01 -3.25 -8.26
CA ALA A 152 -12.03 -3.70 -9.23
C ALA A 152 -12.22 -2.97 -10.57
N THR A 153 -11.11 -2.76 -11.27
CA THR A 153 -11.08 -2.20 -12.62
C THR A 153 -12.16 -2.83 -13.51
N SER A 154 -12.89 -2.01 -14.23
CA SER A 154 -13.94 -2.42 -15.15
C SER A 154 -13.56 -2.24 -16.61
N PHE A 155 -12.47 -1.52 -16.88
CA PHE A 155 -12.02 -1.07 -18.21
C PHE A 155 -13.10 -0.27 -18.97
N ARG A 156 -14.17 0.15 -18.29
CA ARG A 156 -15.12 1.11 -18.85
C ARG A 156 -14.44 2.46 -18.75
N LEU A 157 -13.88 2.90 -19.88
CA LEU A 157 -13.52 4.30 -20.07
C LEU A 157 -14.81 5.11 -19.84
N SER A 158 -14.97 5.67 -18.64
CA SER A 158 -16.02 6.64 -18.31
C SER A 158 -15.60 8.02 -18.77
#